data_AF-A0A497RM45-F1
#
_entry.id   AF-A0A497RM45-F1
#
_cell.length_a   1.000
_cell.length_b   1.000
_cell.length_c   1.000
_cell.angle_alpha   90.00
_cell.angle_beta   90.00
_cell.angle_gamma   90.00
#
_symmetry.space_group_name_H-M   'P 1'
#
loop_
_entity.id
_entity.type
_entity.pdbx_description
1 polymer ?
#
loop_
_entity_poly.entity_id
_entity_poly.type
_entity_poly.pdbx_seq_one_letter_code
_entity_poly.pdbx_strand_id
1 'polypeptide(L)'
;FFQNIVYEIGRHITLGHLGGILNPANIHMLANPSIILHLITYTTVFILLCILFGKFWVETTGLGAEQVADQIQQGGMQIPGFRRDKRVVERVLNRYIPHITIISSIAVGLLAVGADLLGALGSGTGILLTVGILYRLYEEIKREQMADMHPAFRRFMGKA
;
A
#
# COMPACT_ATOMS: atom_id res chain seq x y z
N PHE A 1 -4.61 -11.67 -25.74
CA PHE A 1 -5.85 -12.25 -25.19
C PHE A 1 -6.27 -11.55 -23.89
N PHE A 2 -5.42 -11.53 -22.86
CA PHE A 2 -5.69 -10.81 -21.59
C PHE A 2 -5.89 -9.29 -21.79
N GLN A 3 -5.12 -8.68 -22.68
CA GLN A 3 -5.22 -7.26 -23.03
C GLN A 3 -6.57 -6.88 -23.68
N ASN A 4 -7.16 -7.75 -24.51
CA ASN A 4 -8.48 -7.51 -25.11
C ASN A 4 -9.61 -7.67 -24.09
N ILE A 5 -9.50 -8.61 -23.14
CA ILE A 5 -10.46 -8.78 -22.05
C ILE A 5 -10.43 -7.57 -21.12
N VAL A 6 -9.24 -7.10 -20.75
CA VAL A 6 -9.05 -5.88 -19.95
C VAL A 6 -9.49 -4.63 -20.72
N TYR A 7 -9.32 -4.59 -22.04
CA TYR A 7 -9.75 -3.46 -22.88
C TYR A 7 -11.27 -3.44 -23.12
N GLU A 8 -11.93 -4.59 -23.27
CA GLU A 8 -13.40 -4.71 -23.33
C GLU A 8 -14.05 -4.32 -22.00
N ILE A 9 -13.51 -4.81 -20.89
CA ILE A 9 -13.95 -4.44 -19.53
C ILE A 9 -13.67 -2.95 -19.28
N GLY A 10 -12.49 -2.47 -19.70
CA GLY A 10 -12.09 -1.08 -19.64
C GLY A 10 -13.02 -0.17 -20.43
N ARG A 11 -13.43 -0.53 -21.65
CA ARG A 11 -14.36 0.28 -22.46
C ARG A 11 -15.74 0.43 -21.83
N HIS A 12 -16.21 -0.58 -21.09
CA HIS A 12 -17.46 -0.49 -20.33
C HIS A 12 -17.33 0.27 -19.01
N ILE A 13 -16.13 0.37 -18.43
CA ILE A 13 -15.85 1.03 -17.15
C ILE A 13 -15.23 2.43 -17.30
N THR A 14 -14.65 2.75 -18.46
CA THR A 14 -13.89 3.99 -18.69
C THR A 14 -14.25 4.58 -20.05
N LEU A 15 -15.37 5.30 -20.13
CA LEU A 15 -15.53 6.36 -21.11
C LEU A 15 -15.35 7.69 -20.40
N GLY A 16 -14.11 8.22 -20.40
CA GLY A 16 -13.74 9.64 -20.37
C GLY A 16 -14.32 10.60 -19.32
N HIS A 17 -15.20 10.17 -18.40
CA HIS A 17 -16.07 11.06 -17.64
C HIS A 17 -15.92 10.98 -16.12
N LEU A 18 -15.09 10.07 -15.60
CA LEU A 18 -14.89 9.93 -14.15
C LEU A 18 -13.80 10.85 -13.58
N GLY A 19 -12.84 11.30 -14.40
CA GLY A 19 -11.80 12.22 -13.96
C GLY A 19 -12.38 13.61 -13.74
N GLY A 20 -12.40 14.08 -12.48
CA GLY A 20 -12.83 15.44 -12.15
C GLY A 20 -14.34 15.62 -11.99
N ILE A 21 -15.07 14.60 -11.55
CA ILE A 21 -16.50 14.72 -11.19
C ILE A 21 -16.72 15.75 -10.06
N LEU A 22 -15.75 15.95 -9.16
CA LEU A 22 -15.79 16.99 -8.12
C LEU A 22 -15.30 18.37 -8.59
N ASN A 23 -14.91 18.53 -9.86
CA ASN A 23 -14.60 19.84 -10.42
C ASN A 23 -15.89 20.68 -10.46
N PRO A 24 -15.91 21.95 -9.97
CA PRO A 24 -17.10 22.80 -9.96
C PRO A 24 -17.79 22.97 -11.33
N ALA A 25 -17.12 22.66 -12.44
CA ALA A 25 -17.71 22.65 -13.77
C ALA A 25 -18.66 21.46 -14.06
N ASN A 26 -18.48 20.28 -13.44
CA ASN A 26 -19.14 19.02 -13.82
C ASN A 26 -20.09 18.44 -12.74
N ILE A 27 -20.33 19.18 -11.65
CA ILE A 27 -21.19 18.77 -10.52
C ILE A 27 -22.64 18.44 -10.90
N HIS A 28 -23.13 18.91 -12.05
CA HIS A 28 -24.45 18.57 -12.56
C HIS A 28 -24.55 17.12 -13.07
N MET A 29 -23.41 16.44 -13.31
CA MET A 29 -23.36 15.06 -13.80
C MET A 29 -23.51 14.03 -12.68
N LEU A 30 -23.21 14.43 -11.43
CA LEU A 30 -23.51 13.64 -10.22
C LEU A 30 -25.01 13.39 -10.01
N ALA A 31 -25.88 14.25 -10.57
CA ALA A 31 -27.33 14.09 -10.47
C ALA A 31 -27.89 12.94 -11.34
N ASN A 32 -27.10 12.40 -12.27
CA ASN A 32 -27.53 11.29 -13.11
C ASN A 32 -27.35 9.94 -12.39
N PRO A 33 -28.42 9.15 -12.18
CA PRO A 33 -28.35 7.89 -11.45
C PRO A 33 -27.47 6.82 -12.13
N SER A 34 -27.28 6.90 -13.45
CA SER A 34 -26.38 6.02 -14.20
C SER A 34 -24.91 6.18 -13.80
N ILE A 35 -24.48 7.40 -13.47
CA ILE A 35 -23.08 7.72 -13.12
C ILE A 35 -22.77 7.27 -11.69
N ILE A 36 -23.73 7.39 -10.77
CA ILE A 36 -23.58 6.90 -9.38
C ILE A 36 -23.43 5.37 -9.36
N LEU A 37 -24.25 4.65 -10.13
CA LEU A 37 -24.16 3.19 -10.24
C LEU A 37 -22.79 2.75 -10.79
N HIS A 38 -22.30 3.48 -11.79
CA HIS A 38 -21.00 3.24 -12.39
C HIS A 38 -19.85 3.47 -11.40
N LEU A 39 -19.91 4.57 -10.64
CA LEU A 39 -18.93 4.88 -9.60
C LEU A 39 -18.87 3.78 -8.53
N ILE A 40 -20.02 3.36 -8.01
CA ILE A 40 -20.10 2.30 -6.99
C ILE A 40 -19.52 0.99 -7.53
N THR A 41 -19.85 0.63 -8.78
CA THR A 41 -19.34 -0.59 -9.43
C THR A 41 -17.82 -0.51 -9.62
N TYR A 42 -17.31 0.63 -10.11
CA TYR A 42 -15.89 0.88 -10.26
C TYR A 42 -15.14 0.75 -8.93
N THR A 43 -15.58 1.45 -7.89
CA THR A 43 -14.96 1.42 -6.57
C THR A 43 -14.97 0.02 -5.97
N THR A 44 -16.07 -0.71 -6.11
CA THR A 44 -16.20 -2.08 -5.57
C THR A 44 -15.22 -3.03 -6.26
N VAL A 45 -15.19 -3.04 -7.61
CA VAL A 45 -14.28 -3.89 -8.38
C VAL A 45 -12.82 -3.51 -8.10
N PHE A 46 -12.51 -2.23 -7.99
CA PHE A 46 -11.17 -1.73 -7.71
C PHE A 46 -10.68 -2.17 -6.33
N ILE A 47 -11.50 -2.02 -5.28
CA ILE A 47 -11.14 -2.47 -3.92
C ILE A 47 -10.95 -3.99 -3.87
N LEU A 48 -11.81 -4.77 -4.52
CA LEU A 48 -11.66 -6.23 -4.60
C LEU A 48 -10.32 -6.61 -5.25
N LEU A 49 -9.96 -5.92 -6.34
CA LEU A 49 -8.69 -6.13 -7.01
C LEU A 49 -7.50 -5.77 -6.11
N CYS A 50 -7.56 -4.64 -5.38
CA CYS A 50 -6.54 -4.24 -4.41
C CYS A 50 -6.34 -5.26 -3.29
N ILE A 51 -7.43 -5.88 -2.79
CA ILE A 51 -7.34 -6.92 -1.75
C ILE A 51 -6.69 -8.18 -2.33
N LEU A 52 -7.10 -8.62 -3.52
CA LEU A 52 -6.49 -9.78 -4.18
C LEU A 52 -4.99 -9.56 -4.40
N PHE A 53 -4.60 -8.43 -4.98
CA PHE A 53 -3.18 -8.10 -5.17
C PHE A 53 -2.43 -7.97 -3.85
N GLY A 54 -3.03 -7.41 -2.80
CA GLY A 54 -2.41 -7.33 -1.48
C GLY A 54 -2.10 -8.71 -0.90
N LYS A 55 -3.03 -9.66 -1.00
CA LYS A 55 -2.81 -11.04 -0.56
C LYS A 55 -1.74 -11.75 -1.39
N PHE A 56 -1.80 -11.63 -2.72
CA PHE A 56 -0.77 -12.20 -3.60
C PHE A 56 0.62 -11.60 -3.36
N TRP A 57 0.69 -10.30 -3.06
CA TRP A 57 1.95 -9.63 -2.74
C TRP A 57 2.61 -10.24 -1.50
N VAL A 58 1.84 -10.45 -0.42
CA VAL A 58 2.37 -11.05 0.82
C VAL A 58 2.91 -12.46 0.59
N GLU A 59 2.16 -13.27 -0.15
CA GLU A 59 2.56 -14.65 -0.46
C GLU A 59 3.80 -14.71 -1.34
N THR A 60 3.89 -13.85 -2.37
CA THR A 60 4.97 -13.87 -3.36
C THR A 60 6.27 -13.25 -2.84
N THR A 61 6.19 -12.23 -1.98
CA THR A 61 7.37 -11.51 -1.46
C THR A 61 7.98 -12.16 -0.22
N GLY A 62 7.42 -13.28 0.26
CA GLY A 62 7.91 -13.92 1.47
C GLY A 62 7.69 -13.05 2.71
N LEU A 63 6.62 -12.26 2.75
CA LEU A 63 6.19 -11.48 3.91
C LEU A 63 5.25 -12.29 4.82
N GLY A 64 5.26 -13.63 4.71
CA GLY A 64 4.48 -14.52 5.55
C GLY A 64 4.97 -14.51 7.00
N ALA A 65 4.07 -14.89 7.92
CA ALA A 65 4.33 -14.87 9.35
C ALA A 65 5.57 -15.70 9.75
N GLU A 66 5.78 -16.83 9.08
CA GLU A 66 6.94 -17.68 9.33
C GLU A 66 8.26 -17.01 8.92
N GLN A 67 8.31 -16.46 7.70
CA GLN A 67 9.53 -15.85 7.14
C GLN A 67 9.93 -14.60 7.91
N VAL A 68 8.96 -13.78 8.31
CA VAL A 68 9.21 -12.59 9.13
C VAL A 68 9.62 -12.97 10.56
N ALA A 69 9.04 -14.03 11.15
CA ALA A 69 9.47 -14.54 12.44
C ALA A 69 10.93 -15.05 12.40
N ASP A 70 11.33 -15.73 11.32
CA ASP A 70 12.71 -16.15 11.10
C ASP A 70 13.67 -14.97 11.00
N GLN A 71 13.30 -13.90 10.27
CA GLN A 71 14.11 -12.68 10.17
C GLN A 71 14.30 -12.00 11.53
N ILE A 72 13.24 -11.90 12.34
CA ILE A 72 13.31 -11.30 13.69
C ILE A 72 14.25 -12.10 14.59
N GLN A 73 14.14 -13.43 14.56
CA GLN A 73 14.99 -14.31 15.37
C GLN A 73 16.46 -14.26 14.94
N GLN A 74 16.73 -14.26 13.63
CA GLN A 74 18.09 -14.15 13.08
C GLN A 74 18.74 -12.80 13.35
N GLY A 75 17.95 -11.72 13.42
CA GLY A 75 18.40 -10.38 13.81
C GLY A 75 18.81 -10.22 15.28
N GLY A 76 18.83 -11.30 16.07
CA GLY A 76 19.19 -11.28 17.48
C GLY A 76 18.15 -10.59 18.38
N MET A 77 17.00 -10.22 17.83
CA MET A 77 15.94 -9.50 18.52
C MET A 77 15.08 -10.51 19.31
N GLN A 78 15.23 -10.51 20.64
CA GLN A 78 14.34 -11.25 21.54
C GLN A 78 13.26 -10.33 22.08
N ILE A 79 12.01 -10.78 22.06
CA ILE A 79 10.94 -10.14 22.83
C ILE A 79 11.26 -10.40 24.32
N PRO A 80 11.55 -9.37 25.13
CA PRO A 80 11.84 -9.56 26.54
C PRO A 80 10.62 -10.18 27.25
N GLY A 81 10.81 -11.32 27.92
CA GLY A 81 9.78 -11.97 28.74
C GLY A 81 9.27 -13.36 28.27
N PHE A 82 9.66 -13.86 27.10
CA PHE A 82 9.31 -15.22 26.64
C PHE A 82 10.55 -16.08 26.34
N ARG A 83 10.47 -17.40 26.59
CA ARG A 83 11.49 -18.37 26.14
C ARG A 83 11.62 -18.28 24.61
N ARG A 84 12.83 -18.44 24.06
CA ARG A 84 13.17 -18.37 22.62
C ARG A 84 12.39 -19.39 21.77
N ASP A 85 11.10 -19.16 21.56
CA ASP A 85 10.27 -20.06 20.79
C ASP A 85 9.65 -19.31 19.60
N LYS A 86 10.21 -19.58 18.41
CA LYS A 86 9.76 -19.07 17.09
C LYS A 86 8.24 -19.17 16.95
N ARG A 87 7.67 -20.26 17.45
CA ARG A 87 6.24 -20.59 17.33
C ARG A 87 5.32 -19.56 17.99
N VAL A 88 5.79 -18.88 19.04
CA VAL A 88 4.99 -17.85 19.72
C VAL A 88 4.93 -16.58 18.87
N VAL A 89 6.07 -16.13 18.35
CA VAL A 89 6.16 -14.94 17.48
C VAL A 89 5.37 -15.15 16.19
N GLU A 90 5.54 -16.31 15.56
CA GLU A 90 4.80 -16.70 14.36
C GLU A 90 3.29 -16.70 14.58
N ARG A 91 2.80 -17.28 15.69
CA ARG A 91 1.37 -17.35 15.99
C ARG A 91 0.74 -15.96 16.16
N VAL A 92 1.46 -15.04 16.80
CA VAL A 92 1.04 -13.65 16.93
C VAL A 92 0.97 -13.02 15.53
N LEU A 93 2.05 -13.14 14.77
CA LEU A 93 2.20 -12.48 13.49
C LEU A 93 1.21 -13.01 12.42
N ASN A 94 0.88 -14.31 12.46
CA ASN A 94 -0.12 -14.95 11.60
C ASN A 94 -1.54 -14.42 11.83
N ARG A 95 -1.82 -13.87 13.03
CA ARG A 95 -3.09 -13.16 13.27
C ARG A 95 -3.06 -11.74 12.71
N TYR A 96 -1.92 -11.05 12.77
CA TYR A 96 -1.83 -9.63 12.38
C TYR A 96 -1.62 -9.40 10.88
N ILE A 97 -0.73 -10.14 10.21
CA ILE A 97 -0.41 -9.93 8.80
C ILE A 97 -1.66 -9.95 7.91
N PRO A 98 -2.54 -10.98 7.95
CA PRO A 98 -3.67 -11.05 7.04
C PRO A 98 -4.64 -9.89 7.22
N HIS A 99 -4.87 -9.46 8.46
CA HIS A 99 -5.77 -8.36 8.78
C HIS A 99 -5.20 -7.01 8.31
N ILE A 100 -3.91 -6.76 8.59
CA ILE A 100 -3.25 -5.51 8.18
C ILE A 100 -3.20 -5.41 6.65
N THR A 101 -2.94 -6.51 5.94
CA THR A 101 -2.95 -6.53 4.47
C THR A 101 -4.32 -6.15 3.91
N ILE A 102 -5.41 -6.72 4.43
CA ILE A 102 -6.75 -6.40 3.94
C ILE A 102 -7.11 -4.93 4.23
N ILE A 103 -6.83 -4.45 5.44
CA ILE A 103 -7.12 -3.06 5.85
C ILE A 103 -6.32 -2.08 4.98
N SER A 104 -5.03 -2.33 4.78
CA SER A 104 -4.17 -1.47 3.97
C SER A 104 -4.57 -1.47 2.49
N SER A 105 -4.92 -2.62 1.91
CA SER A 105 -5.45 -2.71 0.55
C SER A 105 -6.74 -1.91 0.36
N ILE A 106 -7.67 -1.97 1.32
CA ILE A 106 -8.91 -1.19 1.26
C ILE A 106 -8.62 0.30 1.39
N ALA A 107 -7.77 0.70 2.34
CA ALA A 107 -7.41 2.10 2.56
C ALA A 107 -6.74 2.72 1.33
N VAL A 108 -5.75 2.03 0.75
CA VAL A 108 -5.07 2.49 -0.48
C VAL A 108 -6.05 2.55 -1.65
N GLY A 109 -6.94 1.55 -1.77
CA GLY A 109 -7.98 1.53 -2.80
C GLY A 109 -8.93 2.75 -2.72
N LEU A 110 -9.38 3.08 -1.50
CA LEU A 110 -10.24 4.24 -1.25
C LEU A 110 -9.51 5.56 -1.52
N LEU A 111 -8.23 5.68 -1.12
CA LEU A 111 -7.42 6.87 -1.37
C LEU A 111 -7.21 7.10 -2.87
N ALA A 112 -6.94 6.05 -3.63
CA ALA A 112 -6.77 6.14 -5.08
C ALA A 112 -8.06 6.61 -5.77
N VAL A 113 -9.21 6.00 -5.44
CA VAL A 113 -10.52 6.40 -5.96
C VAL A 113 -10.86 7.84 -5.55
N GLY A 114 -10.59 8.22 -4.30
CA GLY A 114 -10.81 9.58 -3.82
C GLY A 114 -10.00 10.62 -4.60
N ALA A 115 -8.73 10.32 -4.89
CA ALA A 115 -7.88 11.19 -5.67
C ALA A 115 -8.27 11.24 -7.17
N ASP A 116 -8.76 10.13 -7.74
CA ASP A 116 -9.32 10.09 -9.09
C ASP A 116 -10.58 10.98 -9.21
N LEU A 117 -11.45 10.94 -8.20
CA LEU A 117 -12.67 11.76 -8.15
C LEU A 117 -12.39 13.27 -8.04
N LEU A 118 -11.33 13.63 -7.32
CA LEU A 118 -10.86 15.01 -7.19
C LEU A 118 -10.21 15.54 -8.49
N GLY A 119 -9.96 14.67 -9.47
CA GLY A 119 -9.34 15.06 -10.74
C GLY A 119 -7.86 15.41 -10.60
N ALA A 120 -7.16 14.75 -9.68
CA ALA A 120 -5.74 15.02 -9.45
C ALA A 120 -4.90 14.77 -10.71
N LEU A 121 -4.02 15.71 -11.05
CA LEU A 121 -3.13 15.61 -12.21
C LEU A 121 -2.20 14.41 -12.04
N GLY A 122 -2.27 13.43 -12.95
CA GLY A 122 -1.45 12.22 -12.93
C GLY A 122 -2.11 10.95 -12.38
N SER A 123 -3.44 10.95 -12.18
CA SER A 123 -4.24 9.87 -11.57
C SER A 123 -3.92 9.62 -10.09
N GLY A 124 -4.93 9.29 -9.30
CA GLY A 124 -4.78 9.03 -7.86
C GLY A 124 -3.81 7.90 -7.56
N THR A 125 -3.79 6.87 -8.41
CA THR A 125 -2.84 5.76 -8.29
C THR A 125 -1.40 6.19 -8.55
N GLY A 126 -1.14 6.99 -9.59
CA GLY A 126 0.20 7.49 -9.93
C GLY A 126 0.80 8.38 -8.84
N ILE A 127 -0.03 9.22 -8.21
CA ILE A 127 0.40 10.09 -7.11
C ILE A 127 0.79 9.24 -5.88
N LEU A 128 -0.05 8.27 -5.49
CA LEU A 128 0.24 7.40 -4.35
C LEU A 128 1.52 6.59 -4.54
N LEU A 129 1.76 6.07 -5.76
CA LEU A 129 2.99 5.37 -6.09
C LEU A 129 4.21 6.30 -6.01
N THR A 130 4.10 7.51 -6.56
CA THR A 130 5.20 8.49 -6.55
C THR A 130 5.58 8.88 -5.13
N VAL A 131 4.59 9.20 -4.30
CA VAL A 131 4.81 9.53 -2.87
C VAL A 131 5.39 8.33 -2.13
N GLY A 132 4.90 7.12 -2.39
CA GLY A 132 5.43 5.90 -1.79
C GLY A 132 6.90 5.63 -2.13
N ILE A 133 7.29 5.78 -3.40
CA ILE A 133 8.68 5.63 -3.85
C ILE A 133 9.55 6.72 -3.23
N LEU A 134 9.10 7.97 -3.23
CA LEU A 134 9.84 9.10 -2.67
C LEU A 134 10.10 8.92 -1.17
N TYR A 135 9.09 8.51 -0.40
CA TYR A 135 9.25 8.24 1.03
C TYR A 135 10.21 7.08 1.30
N ARG A 136 10.15 5.99 0.51
CA ARG A 136 11.09 4.87 0.63
C ARG A 136 12.53 5.32 0.37
N LEU A 137 12.74 6.08 -0.70
CA LEU A 137 14.05 6.64 -1.03
C LEU A 137 14.56 7.58 0.08
N TYR A 138 13.68 8.43 0.62
CA TYR A 138 14.02 9.30 1.75
C TYR A 138 14.45 8.49 2.99
N GLU A 139 13.73 7.43 3.32
CA GLU A 139 14.12 6.54 4.44
C GLU A 139 15.45 5.83 4.19
N GLU A 140 15.69 5.37 2.97
CA GLU A 140 16.93 4.70 2.59
C GLU A 140 18.15 5.63 2.78
N ILE A 141 18.07 6.86 2.26
CA ILE A 141 19.12 7.87 2.44
C ILE A 141 19.34 8.17 3.93
N LYS A 142 18.26 8.30 4.71
CA LYS A 142 18.36 8.56 6.15
C LYS A 142 19.04 7.40 6.89
N ARG A 143 18.76 6.15 6.50
CA ARG A 143 19.40 4.96 7.09
C ARG A 143 20.89 4.90 6.77
N GLU A 144 21.28 5.24 5.55
CA GLU A 144 22.70 5.35 5.16
C GLU A 144 23.44 6.42 5.97
N GLN A 145 22.86 7.61 6.11
CA GLN A 145 23.46 8.68 6.93
C GLN A 145 23.65 8.27 8.40
N MET A 146 22.68 7.55 8.97
CA MET A 146 22.81 7.03 10.34
C MET A 146 23.88 5.95 10.45
N ALA A 147 24.04 5.11 9.42
CA ALA A 147 25.12 4.12 9.37
C ALA A 147 26.50 4.79 9.29
N ASP A 148 26.64 5.87 8.52
CA ASP A 148 27.88 6.64 8.36
C ASP A 148 28.20 7.56 9.56
N MET A 149 27.22 7.93 10.38
CA MET A 149 27.43 8.70 11.62
C MET A 149 27.98 7.84 12.79
N HIS A 150 27.93 6.51 12.68
CA HIS A 150 28.42 5.59 13.71
C HIS A 150 29.93 5.73 14.07
N PRO A 151 30.85 6.10 13.14
CA PRO A 151 32.22 6.47 13.49
C PRO A 151 32.38 7.87 14.12
N ALA A 152 31.53 8.85 13.80
CA ALA A 152 31.62 10.21 14.35
C ALA A 152 31.15 10.26 15.82
N PHE A 153 30.11 9.49 16.17
CA PHE A 153 29.60 9.38 17.55
C PHE A 153 30.62 8.73 18.52
N ARG A 154 31.44 7.78 18.03
CA ARG A 154 32.55 7.19 18.82
C ARG A 154 33.66 8.18 19.15
N ARG A 155 33.94 9.17 18.29
CA ARG A 155 35.00 10.17 18.52
C ARG A 155 34.62 11.23 19.56
N PHE A 156 33.33 11.48 19.76
CA PHE A 156 32.83 12.44 20.74
C PHE A 156 32.67 11.82 22.14
N MET A 157 32.41 10.51 22.23
CA MET A 157 32.25 9.79 23.50
C MET A 157 33.55 9.14 24.02
N GLY A 158 34.58 9.02 23.18
CA GLY A 158 35.90 8.47 23.55
C GLY A 158 36.94 9.51 24.01
N LYS A 159 36.54 10.76 24.20
CA LYS A 159 37.35 11.84 24.78
C LYS A 159 36.58 12.53 25.92
N ALA A 160 36.33 11.78 26.98
CA ALA A 160 36.00 12.28 28.31
C ALA A 160 36.50 11.27 29.34
#